data_AF-X1SBG8-F1
#
_entry.id   AF-X1SBG8-F1
#
_cell.length_a   1.000
_cell.length_b   1.000
_cell.length_c   1.000
_cell.angle_alpha   90.00
_cell.angle_beta   90.00
_cell.angle_gamma   90.00
#
_symmetry.space_group_name_H-M   'P 1'
#
loop_
_entity.id
_entity.type
_entity.pdbx_description
1 polymer ?
#
loop_
_entity_poly.entity_id
_entity_poly.type
_entity_poly.pdbx_seq_one_letter_code
_entity_poly.pdbx_strand_id
1 'polypeptide(L)'
;MRTITIFFSVFLVFCLISSADSQEFENDIIKTSKGDLKLTFIGHGTLMFSFDGKVIHIDPISHYADYKQLPKADLILITHEHGDHLDPTVIEILCKEDTDIVLTEKCLGKFKGGMVMKNGETKTIKDIMIEAIPAYNIKHMRSPNNPFHPRGDGNGYILTLADKKIYVAGDTENTPEMKALKDIDIAFLPMNLPYTMTPEMVAD
;
A
#
# COMPACT_ATOMS: atom_id res chain seq x y z
N MET A 1 -41.14 49.27 -49.77
CA MET A 1 -41.25 47.96 -49.10
C MET A 1 -39.92 47.23 -49.23
N ARG A 2 -39.18 47.06 -48.13
CA ARG A 2 -38.01 46.17 -48.04
C ARG A 2 -38.11 45.45 -46.70
N THR A 3 -38.44 44.17 -46.77
CA THR A 3 -38.61 43.28 -45.61
C THR A 3 -37.23 42.83 -45.15
N ILE A 4 -36.81 43.22 -43.93
CA ILE A 4 -35.60 42.72 -43.29
C ILE A 4 -35.99 41.45 -42.55
N THR A 5 -35.40 40.32 -42.93
CA THR A 5 -35.57 39.03 -42.24
C THR A 5 -34.40 38.87 -41.27
N ILE A 6 -34.67 38.83 -39.98
CA ILE A 6 -33.67 38.60 -38.94
C ILE A 6 -33.65 37.09 -38.63
N PHE A 7 -32.53 36.44 -38.92
CA PHE A 7 -32.27 35.07 -38.51
C PHE A 7 -31.74 35.06 -37.07
N PHE A 8 -32.51 34.50 -36.14
CA PHE A 8 -32.03 34.16 -34.79
C PHE A 8 -31.32 32.81 -34.88
N SER A 9 -29.99 32.80 -34.76
CA SER A 9 -29.22 31.57 -34.59
C SER A 9 -29.19 31.21 -33.11
N VAL A 10 -29.87 30.13 -32.73
CA VAL A 10 -29.83 29.57 -31.37
C VAL A 10 -28.56 28.75 -31.24
N PHE A 11 -27.58 29.26 -30.51
CA PHE A 11 -26.36 28.52 -30.16
C PHE A 11 -26.71 27.55 -29.02
N LEU A 12 -26.89 26.28 -29.34
CA LEU A 12 -27.07 25.23 -28.35
C LEU A 12 -25.70 24.85 -27.76
N VAL A 13 -25.38 25.37 -26.57
CA VAL A 13 -24.17 24.99 -25.85
C VAL A 13 -24.40 23.60 -25.24
N PHE A 14 -23.84 22.57 -25.87
CA PHE A 14 -23.72 21.25 -25.27
C PHE A 14 -22.63 21.30 -24.18
N CYS A 15 -23.02 21.42 -22.91
CA CYS A 15 -22.14 21.11 -21.79
C CYS A 15 -21.92 19.59 -21.77
N LEU A 16 -20.78 19.15 -22.29
CA LEU A 16 -20.25 17.81 -22.04
C LEU A 16 -19.83 17.73 -20.57
N ILE A 17 -20.74 17.29 -19.70
CA ILE A 17 -20.38 16.85 -18.36
C ILE A 17 -19.61 15.55 -18.54
N SER A 18 -18.28 15.63 -18.52
CA SER A 18 -17.44 14.45 -18.37
C SER A 18 -17.59 13.99 -16.93
N SER A 19 -18.36 12.93 -16.71
CA SER A 19 -18.34 12.19 -15.45
C SER A 19 -16.93 11.62 -15.31
N ALA A 20 -16.09 12.24 -14.47
CA ALA A 20 -14.87 11.60 -14.02
C ALA A 20 -15.32 10.40 -13.18
N ASP A 21 -15.26 9.20 -13.75
CA ASP A 21 -15.55 7.98 -13.03
C ASP A 21 -14.49 7.86 -11.92
N SER A 22 -14.89 8.13 -10.68
CA SER A 22 -14.01 7.95 -9.54
C SER A 22 -13.85 6.45 -9.33
N GLN A 23 -12.61 5.96 -9.40
CA GLN A 23 -12.33 4.56 -9.11
C GLN A 23 -12.78 4.25 -7.66
N GLU A 24 -13.80 3.42 -7.52
CA GLU A 24 -14.24 2.94 -6.21
C GLU A 24 -13.39 1.72 -5.80
N PHE A 25 -12.88 1.77 -4.57
CA PHE A 25 -12.08 0.69 -3.99
C PHE A 25 -12.85 -0.01 -2.88
N GLU A 26 -12.68 -1.33 -2.81
CA GLU A 26 -13.19 -2.12 -1.68
C GLU A 26 -12.55 -1.63 -0.39
N ASN A 27 -13.36 -1.51 0.65
CA ASN A 27 -12.89 -1.03 1.94
C ASN A 27 -13.68 -1.62 3.11
N ASP A 28 -12.95 -1.84 4.19
CA ASP A 28 -13.48 -2.24 5.48
C ASP A 28 -13.33 -1.10 6.49
N ILE A 29 -14.30 -0.97 7.39
CA ILE A 29 -14.24 -0.04 8.51
C ILE A 29 -14.19 -0.83 9.80
N ILE A 30 -13.06 -0.73 10.50
CA ILE A 30 -12.78 -1.42 11.75
C ILE A 30 -12.91 -0.42 12.89
N LYS A 31 -13.68 -0.76 13.92
CA LYS A 31 -13.78 0.05 15.13
C LYS A 31 -12.53 -0.15 15.99
N THR A 32 -11.96 0.97 16.44
CA THR A 32 -10.84 1.00 17.40
C THR A 32 -11.24 1.89 18.59
N SER A 33 -10.43 1.85 19.64
CA SER A 33 -10.52 2.70 20.82
C SER A 33 -10.28 4.20 20.53
N LYS A 34 -9.73 4.56 19.36
CA LYS A 34 -9.51 5.96 18.92
C LYS A 34 -10.31 6.34 17.67
N GLY A 35 -11.41 5.62 17.39
CA GLY A 35 -12.29 5.88 16.25
C GLY A 35 -12.14 4.85 15.14
N ASP A 36 -12.61 5.21 13.95
CA ASP A 36 -12.71 4.29 12.82
C ASP A 36 -11.36 4.17 12.09
N LEU A 37 -10.90 2.93 11.92
CA LEU A 37 -9.81 2.56 11.03
C LEU A 37 -10.41 2.09 9.72
N LYS A 38 -10.21 2.87 8.65
CA LYS A 38 -10.61 2.47 7.30
C LYS A 38 -9.45 1.79 6.59
N LEU A 39 -9.66 0.56 6.14
CA LEU A 39 -8.71 -0.22 5.35
C LEU A 39 -9.22 -0.27 3.91
N THR A 40 -8.45 0.22 2.95
CA THR A 40 -8.84 0.26 1.53
C THR A 40 -7.93 -0.66 0.73
N PHE A 41 -8.52 -1.61 0.03
CA PHE A 41 -7.83 -2.50 -0.90
C PHE A 41 -7.75 -1.83 -2.27
N ILE A 42 -6.55 -1.43 -2.68
CA ILE A 42 -6.32 -0.80 -3.98
C ILE A 42 -6.06 -1.86 -5.05
N GLY A 43 -5.22 -2.84 -4.75
CA GLY A 43 -4.96 -3.98 -5.62
C GLY A 43 -3.65 -4.68 -5.27
N HIS A 44 -3.56 -6.00 -5.50
CA HIS A 44 -2.35 -6.78 -5.20
C HIS A 44 -1.88 -6.62 -3.74
N GLY A 45 -0.65 -6.17 -3.50
CA GLY A 45 -0.12 -5.80 -2.17
C GLY A 45 -0.35 -4.33 -1.79
N THR A 46 -0.98 -3.55 -2.67
CA THR A 46 -1.17 -2.12 -2.51
C THR A 46 -2.40 -1.81 -1.67
N LEU A 47 -2.17 -1.14 -0.54
CA LEU A 47 -3.20 -0.84 0.46
C LEU A 47 -3.15 0.64 0.85
N MET A 48 -4.28 1.18 1.28
CA MET A 48 -4.35 2.51 1.89
C MET A 48 -5.17 2.45 3.17
N PHE A 49 -4.57 2.88 4.28
CA PHE A 49 -5.25 3.01 5.57
C PHE A 49 -5.54 4.48 5.88
N SER A 50 -6.72 4.76 6.43
CA SER A 50 -7.06 6.08 6.96
C SER A 50 -7.46 5.94 8.42
N PHE A 51 -6.76 6.65 9.30
CA PHE A 51 -6.92 6.53 10.74
C PHE A 51 -6.49 7.79 11.46
N ASP A 52 -7.31 8.30 12.39
CA ASP A 52 -6.94 9.43 13.25
C ASP A 52 -6.38 10.64 12.47
N GLY A 53 -7.05 10.96 11.35
CA GLY A 53 -6.67 12.04 10.44
C GLY A 53 -5.44 11.78 9.57
N LYS A 54 -4.81 10.60 9.66
CA LYS A 54 -3.61 10.22 8.92
C LYS A 54 -3.94 9.27 7.77
N VAL A 55 -3.17 9.37 6.70
CA VAL A 55 -3.23 8.48 5.53
C VAL A 55 -1.92 7.72 5.41
N ILE A 56 -2.02 6.39 5.39
CA ILE A 56 -0.89 5.47 5.28
C ILE A 56 -1.04 4.71 3.96
N HIS A 57 -0.04 4.81 3.09
CA HIS A 57 0.02 4.00 1.87
C HIS A 57 1.03 2.88 2.06
N ILE A 58 0.66 1.66 1.67
CA ILE A 58 1.54 0.49 1.69
C ILE A 58 1.71 0.02 0.25
N ASP A 59 2.97 -0.13 -0.18
CA ASP A 59 3.37 -0.59 -1.50
C ASP A 59 2.58 0.07 -2.65
N PRO A 60 2.53 1.41 -2.76
CA PRO A 60 1.71 2.09 -3.74
C PRO A 60 2.27 1.95 -5.16
N ILE A 61 1.49 1.38 -6.09
CA ILE A 61 1.90 1.07 -7.47
C ILE A 61 0.96 1.69 -8.50
N SER A 62 1.54 2.41 -9.47
CA SER A 62 0.81 3.26 -10.42
C SER A 62 -0.26 2.54 -11.24
N HIS A 63 -0.08 1.24 -11.48
CA HIS A 63 -1.02 0.45 -12.26
C HIS A 63 -2.39 0.26 -11.58
N TYR A 64 -2.47 0.35 -10.25
CA TYR A 64 -3.69 0.03 -9.51
C TYR A 64 -4.58 1.24 -9.18
N ALA A 65 -4.06 2.48 -9.28
CA ALA A 65 -4.84 3.68 -8.99
C ALA A 65 -4.32 4.95 -9.69
N ASP A 66 -5.22 5.90 -9.96
CA ASP A 66 -4.81 7.29 -10.20
C ASP A 66 -4.50 8.01 -8.87
N TYR A 67 -3.25 7.92 -8.43
CA TYR A 67 -2.77 8.52 -7.18
C TYR A 67 -2.85 10.06 -7.13
N LYS A 68 -3.16 10.73 -8.24
CA LYS A 68 -3.44 12.17 -8.21
C LYS A 68 -4.81 12.46 -7.58
N GLN A 69 -5.73 11.50 -7.62
CA GLN A 69 -7.06 11.60 -7.02
C GLN A 69 -7.11 11.08 -5.57
N LEU A 70 -6.06 10.37 -5.13
CA LEU A 70 -5.97 9.84 -3.78
C LEU A 70 -5.36 10.84 -2.80
N PRO A 71 -5.70 10.75 -1.50
CA PRO A 71 -5.14 11.65 -0.50
C PRO A 71 -3.63 11.44 -0.34
N LYS A 72 -2.92 12.56 -0.11
CA LYS A 72 -1.46 12.57 0.14
C LYS A 72 -1.13 11.82 1.41
N ALA A 73 0.01 11.12 1.38
CA ALA A 73 0.44 10.26 2.47
C ALA A 73 0.99 11.07 3.66
N ASP A 74 0.65 10.66 4.88
CA ASP A 74 1.43 11.00 6.08
C ASP A 74 2.57 10.00 6.29
N LEU A 75 2.33 8.74 5.91
CA LEU A 75 3.30 7.64 5.99
C LEU A 75 3.20 6.77 4.73
N ILE A 76 4.36 6.40 4.18
CA ILE A 76 4.46 5.39 3.12
C ILE A 76 5.32 4.25 3.64
N LEU A 77 4.82 3.02 3.56
CA LEU A 77 5.56 1.81 3.89
C LEU A 77 5.86 1.02 2.61
N ILE A 78 7.13 0.68 2.40
CA ILE A 78 7.57 -0.19 1.30
C ILE A 78 8.12 -1.49 1.89
N THR A 79 7.55 -2.62 1.49
CA THR A 79 7.89 -3.95 2.01
C THR A 79 9.19 -4.47 1.41
N HIS A 80 9.43 -4.26 0.11
CA HIS A 80 10.65 -4.68 -0.59
C HIS A 80 10.81 -3.97 -1.95
N GLU A 81 11.90 -4.26 -2.68
CA GLU A 81 12.34 -3.49 -3.85
C GLU A 81 11.73 -3.93 -5.18
N HIS A 82 10.88 -4.96 -5.23
CA HIS A 82 10.29 -5.42 -6.49
C HIS A 82 9.34 -4.36 -7.08
N GLY A 83 9.18 -4.38 -8.42
CA GLY A 83 8.51 -3.30 -9.15
C GLY A 83 6.99 -3.25 -8.95
N ASP A 84 6.42 -4.32 -8.41
CA ASP A 84 5.04 -4.47 -7.97
C ASP A 84 4.83 -4.09 -6.49
N HIS A 85 5.88 -3.60 -5.81
CA HIS A 85 5.80 -3.03 -4.45
C HIS A 85 6.49 -1.67 -4.29
N LEU A 86 7.50 -1.36 -5.11
CA LEU A 86 8.23 -0.09 -5.11
C LEU A 86 8.09 0.65 -6.44
N ASP A 87 7.32 1.74 -6.42
CA ASP A 87 7.18 2.70 -7.53
C ASP A 87 7.61 4.11 -7.09
N PRO A 88 8.85 4.53 -7.41
CA PRO A 88 9.35 5.86 -7.09
C PRO A 88 8.46 7.02 -7.58
N THR A 89 7.84 6.88 -8.74
CA THR A 89 6.99 7.93 -9.32
C THR A 89 5.72 8.12 -8.52
N VAL A 90 5.13 7.03 -8.02
CA VAL A 90 3.94 7.13 -7.15
C VAL A 90 4.30 7.69 -5.78
N ILE A 91 5.44 7.29 -5.21
CA ILE A 91 5.93 7.85 -3.95
C ILE A 91 6.05 9.37 -4.08
N GLU A 92 6.66 9.88 -5.15
CA GLU A 92 6.78 11.33 -5.41
C GLU A 92 5.40 12.01 -5.54
N ILE A 93 4.43 11.38 -6.20
CA ILE A 93 3.06 11.92 -6.30
C ILE A 93 2.39 11.99 -4.93
N LEU A 94 2.57 10.99 -4.08
CA LEU A 94 1.90 10.88 -2.78
C LEU A 94 2.52 11.77 -1.69
N CYS A 95 3.81 12.09 -1.80
CA CYS A 95 4.52 12.85 -0.79
C CYS A 95 4.05 14.30 -0.68
N LYS A 96 4.06 14.80 0.56
CA LYS A 96 4.02 16.20 0.98
C LYS A 96 5.22 16.47 1.90
N GLU A 97 5.41 17.72 2.32
CA GLU A 97 6.59 18.13 3.11
C GLU A 97 6.84 17.25 4.35
N ASP A 98 5.78 16.81 5.01
CA ASP A 98 5.83 16.06 6.27
C ASP A 98 5.54 14.55 6.10
N THR A 99 5.67 14.01 4.89
CA THR A 99 5.52 12.57 4.64
C THR A 99 6.74 11.79 5.11
N ASP A 100 6.53 10.83 6.02
CA ASP A 100 7.55 9.84 6.35
C ASP A 100 7.49 8.66 5.37
N ILE A 101 8.65 8.17 4.94
CA ILE A 101 8.77 6.97 4.10
C ILE A 101 9.60 5.96 4.86
N VAL A 102 9.11 4.73 4.99
CA VAL A 102 9.82 3.59 5.60
C VAL A 102 10.00 2.52 4.55
N LEU A 103 11.21 1.97 4.47
CA LEU A 103 11.56 0.97 3.47
C LEU A 103 12.68 0.03 3.95
N THR A 104 12.95 -1.02 3.18
CA THR A 104 14.10 -1.89 3.42
C THR A 104 15.38 -1.29 2.85
N GLU A 105 16.53 -1.73 3.34
CA GLU A 105 17.84 -1.31 2.82
C GLU A 105 17.97 -1.58 1.30
N LYS A 106 17.34 -2.65 0.82
CA LYS A 106 17.38 -3.06 -0.59
C LYS A 106 16.66 -2.08 -1.52
N CYS A 107 15.59 -1.45 -1.04
CA CYS A 107 14.87 -0.39 -1.77
C CYS A 107 15.77 0.79 -2.13
N LEU A 108 16.83 1.06 -1.35
CA LEU A 108 17.78 2.15 -1.63
C LEU A 108 18.53 2.00 -2.98
N GLY A 109 18.50 0.81 -3.58
CA GLY A 109 19.01 0.58 -4.93
C GLY A 109 18.18 1.26 -6.03
N LYS A 110 16.88 1.48 -5.79
CA LYS A 110 15.92 2.01 -6.79
C LYS A 110 15.28 3.34 -6.37
N PHE A 111 15.19 3.62 -5.07
CA PHE A 111 14.66 4.86 -4.53
C PHE A 111 15.66 5.48 -3.57
N LYS A 112 15.91 6.79 -3.68
CA LYS A 112 16.81 7.50 -2.76
C LYS A 112 15.98 8.30 -1.79
N GLY A 113 16.06 7.94 -0.51
CA GLY A 113 15.32 8.61 0.57
C GLY A 113 14.65 7.60 1.49
N GLY A 114 13.92 8.11 2.48
CA GLY A 114 13.22 7.30 3.46
C GLY A 114 14.10 6.77 4.60
N MET A 115 13.42 6.33 5.64
CA MET A 115 13.98 5.68 6.81
C MET A 115 14.10 4.18 6.54
N VAL A 116 15.32 3.65 6.60
CA VAL A 116 15.53 2.21 6.55
C VAL A 116 15.08 1.58 7.87
N MET A 117 14.24 0.56 7.78
CA MET A 117 13.96 -0.35 8.89
C MET A 117 14.48 -1.74 8.58
N LYS A 118 15.26 -2.31 9.51
CA LYS A 118 15.78 -3.67 9.41
C LYS A 118 14.81 -4.66 10.07
N ASN A 119 14.84 -5.91 9.61
CA ASN A 119 14.14 -7.02 10.26
C ASN A 119 14.37 -7.02 11.78
N GLY A 120 13.30 -7.08 12.56
CA GLY A 120 13.30 -7.08 14.02
C GLY A 120 13.31 -5.70 14.68
N GLU A 121 13.39 -4.60 13.91
CA GLU A 121 13.31 -3.26 14.47
C GLU A 121 11.86 -2.85 14.78
N THR A 122 11.71 -2.11 15.88
CA THR A 122 10.48 -1.40 16.23
C THR A 122 10.75 0.11 16.24
N LYS A 123 9.88 0.89 15.61
CA LYS A 123 9.93 2.36 15.64
C LYS A 123 8.54 2.94 15.84
N THR A 124 8.45 4.11 16.45
CA THR A 124 7.20 4.89 16.50
C THR A 124 7.32 6.06 15.53
N ILE A 125 6.44 6.13 14.55
CA ILE A 125 6.44 7.14 13.48
C ILE A 125 5.02 7.68 13.37
N LYS A 126 4.85 9.01 13.42
CA LYS A 126 3.53 9.68 13.43
C LYS A 126 2.56 9.08 14.47
N ASP A 127 3.05 8.78 15.68
CA ASP A 127 2.32 8.12 16.78
C ASP A 127 1.82 6.69 16.47
N ILE A 128 2.39 6.04 15.45
CA ILE A 128 2.09 4.66 15.07
C ILE A 128 3.32 3.82 15.39
N MET A 129 3.15 2.79 16.22
CA MET A 129 4.21 1.80 16.44
C MET A 129 4.25 0.85 15.26
N ILE A 130 5.43 0.72 14.66
CA ILE A 130 5.71 -0.10 13.48
C ILE A 130 6.79 -1.11 13.85
N GLU A 131 6.52 -2.38 13.62
CA GLU A 131 7.48 -3.48 13.81
C GLU A 131 7.80 -4.11 12.46
N ALA A 132 9.08 -4.20 12.10
CA ALA A 132 9.53 -4.84 10.87
C ALA A 132 9.76 -6.34 11.09
N ILE A 133 8.98 -7.17 10.40
CA ILE A 133 9.02 -8.63 10.51
C ILE A 133 9.73 -9.20 9.26
N PRO A 134 10.62 -10.21 9.38
CA PRO A 134 11.21 -10.84 8.20
C PRO A 134 10.18 -11.37 7.21
N ALA A 135 10.34 -11.02 5.93
CA ALA A 135 9.53 -11.52 4.81
C ALA A 135 10.43 -12.16 3.75
N TYR A 136 10.27 -13.47 3.52
CA TYR A 136 11.15 -14.24 2.62
C TYR A 136 10.55 -15.60 2.19
N ASN A 137 11.09 -16.19 1.13
CA ASN A 137 10.73 -17.56 0.71
C ASN A 137 11.52 -18.63 1.48
N ILE A 138 10.86 -19.72 1.85
CA ILE A 138 11.48 -20.93 2.40
C ILE A 138 11.61 -22.00 1.32
N LYS A 139 10.55 -22.20 0.53
CA LYS A 139 10.39 -23.30 -0.43
C LYS A 139 10.42 -22.82 -1.87
N HIS A 140 9.71 -21.75 -2.22
CA HIS A 140 9.61 -21.30 -3.60
C HIS A 140 10.87 -20.54 -4.02
N MET A 141 11.45 -20.94 -5.15
CA MET A 141 12.70 -20.41 -5.66
C MET A 141 12.69 -20.34 -7.19
N ARG A 142 13.45 -19.39 -7.73
CA ARG A 142 13.72 -19.26 -9.17
C ARG A 142 14.57 -20.44 -9.69
N SER A 143 15.52 -20.85 -8.86
CA SER A 143 16.42 -22.00 -9.06
C SER A 143 16.94 -22.45 -7.69
N PRO A 144 17.61 -23.63 -7.56
CA PRO A 144 18.17 -24.05 -6.28
C PRO A 144 19.03 -22.96 -5.62
N ASN A 145 18.76 -22.65 -4.35
CA ASN A 145 19.39 -21.59 -3.56
C ASN A 145 19.23 -20.16 -4.09
N ASN A 146 18.24 -19.92 -4.95
CA ASN A 146 17.93 -18.60 -5.51
C ASN A 146 16.44 -18.28 -5.29
N PRO A 147 16.04 -17.88 -4.07
CA PRO A 147 14.65 -17.56 -3.75
C PRO A 147 14.15 -16.35 -4.56
N PHE A 148 12.83 -16.20 -4.68
CA PHE A 148 12.26 -14.96 -5.22
C PHE A 148 12.53 -13.79 -4.28
N HIS A 149 12.38 -14.03 -2.98
CA HIS A 149 12.56 -13.10 -1.86
C HIS A 149 13.59 -13.67 -0.88
N PRO A 150 14.87 -13.25 -0.95
CA PRO A 150 15.91 -13.68 -0.03
C PRO A 150 15.67 -13.19 1.41
N ARG A 151 16.06 -14.01 2.40
CA ARG A 151 15.98 -13.63 3.82
C ARG A 151 16.85 -12.41 4.10
N GLY A 152 16.26 -11.39 4.74
CA GLY A 152 16.90 -10.13 5.11
C GLY A 152 16.67 -8.99 4.14
N ASP A 153 16.14 -9.25 2.94
CA ASP A 153 15.89 -8.20 1.93
C ASP A 153 14.50 -7.57 2.07
N GLY A 154 13.49 -8.35 2.47
CA GLY A 154 12.10 -7.94 2.63
C GLY A 154 11.65 -7.76 4.08
N ASN A 155 10.69 -6.85 4.28
CA ASN A 155 9.95 -6.65 5.53
C ASN A 155 8.46 -6.91 5.29
N GLY A 156 7.82 -7.66 6.19
CA GLY A 156 6.45 -7.38 6.59
C GLY A 156 6.43 -6.31 7.67
N TYR A 157 5.28 -5.65 7.88
CA TYR A 157 5.12 -4.65 8.93
C TYR A 157 3.91 -4.94 9.81
N ILE A 158 4.07 -4.84 11.12
CA ILE A 158 2.95 -4.72 12.05
C ILE A 158 2.77 -3.25 12.38
N LEU A 159 1.57 -2.72 12.16
CA LEU A 159 1.17 -1.38 12.55
C LEU A 159 0.24 -1.51 13.75
N THR A 160 0.58 -0.84 14.85
CA THR A 160 -0.32 -0.70 15.99
C THR A 160 -1.08 0.63 15.88
N LEU A 161 -2.37 0.55 15.55
CA LEU A 161 -3.28 1.69 15.39
C LEU A 161 -4.31 1.65 16.53
N ALA A 162 -4.04 2.45 17.57
CA ALA A 162 -4.73 2.37 18.86
C ALA A 162 -4.67 0.97 19.49
N ASP A 163 -5.79 0.29 19.67
CA ASP A 163 -5.90 -1.05 20.25
C ASP A 163 -5.90 -2.17 19.20
N LYS A 164 -5.56 -1.85 17.94
CA LYS A 164 -5.50 -2.82 16.83
C LYS A 164 -4.08 -3.04 16.34
N LYS A 165 -3.71 -4.31 16.15
CA LYS A 165 -2.48 -4.74 15.48
C LYS A 165 -2.80 -5.28 14.09
N ILE A 166 -2.29 -4.60 13.07
CA ILE A 166 -2.48 -4.93 11.66
C ILE A 166 -1.16 -5.40 11.08
N TYR A 167 -1.10 -6.65 10.62
CA TYR A 167 0.08 -7.21 9.97
C TYR A 167 -0.09 -7.18 8.45
N VAL A 168 0.83 -6.51 7.75
CA VAL A 168 0.98 -6.59 6.29
C VAL A 168 2.25 -7.37 5.99
N ALA A 169 2.11 -8.57 5.44
CA ALA A 169 3.22 -9.51 5.37
C ALA A 169 4.28 -9.19 4.32
N GLY A 170 3.96 -8.32 3.34
CA GLY A 170 4.77 -8.20 2.12
C GLY A 170 4.79 -9.53 1.36
N ASP A 171 5.82 -9.74 0.53
CA ASP A 171 5.99 -11.01 -0.17
C ASP A 171 6.84 -11.99 0.65
N THR A 172 6.19 -13.05 1.12
CA THR A 172 6.78 -14.04 2.02
C THR A 172 6.08 -15.39 1.90
N GLU A 173 6.68 -16.40 2.50
CA GLU A 173 6.00 -17.65 2.89
C GLU A 173 5.65 -17.65 4.39
N ASN A 174 5.09 -18.77 4.87
CA ASN A 174 4.70 -19.03 6.26
C ASN A 174 5.92 -19.23 7.19
N THR A 175 6.69 -18.15 7.38
CA THR A 175 7.96 -18.17 8.13
C THR A 175 7.79 -18.49 9.62
N PRO A 176 8.81 -19.06 10.28
CA PRO A 176 8.80 -19.24 11.74
C PRO A 176 8.52 -17.94 12.51
N GLU A 177 9.05 -16.82 12.02
CA GLU A 177 8.82 -15.49 12.59
C GLU A 177 7.34 -15.07 12.46
N MET A 178 6.71 -15.32 11.32
CA MET A 178 5.27 -15.10 11.14
C MET A 178 4.45 -15.97 12.11
N LYS A 179 4.78 -17.26 12.24
CA LYS A 179 4.10 -18.18 13.17
C LYS A 179 4.27 -17.81 14.65
N ALA A 180 5.36 -17.12 14.97
CA ALA A 180 5.63 -16.64 16.31
C ALA A 180 4.79 -15.41 16.69
N LEU A 181 4.18 -14.71 15.71
CA LEU A 181 3.32 -13.56 15.98
C LEU A 181 2.13 -13.96 16.88
N LYS A 182 1.71 -13.01 17.72
CA LYS A 182 0.60 -13.13 18.67
C LYS A 182 -0.24 -11.85 18.62
N ASP A 183 -1.51 -12.02 18.95
CA ASP A 183 -2.46 -10.92 19.14
C ASP A 183 -2.56 -9.99 17.91
N ILE A 184 -2.50 -10.59 16.71
CA ILE A 184 -2.77 -9.88 15.44
C ILE A 184 -4.29 -9.84 15.24
N ASP A 185 -4.87 -8.64 15.14
CA ASP A 185 -6.30 -8.47 14.87
C ASP A 185 -6.62 -8.68 13.38
N ILE A 186 -5.73 -8.21 12.51
CA ILE A 186 -5.94 -8.19 11.05
C ILE A 186 -4.63 -8.54 10.36
N ALA A 187 -4.68 -9.43 9.37
CA ALA A 187 -3.52 -9.84 8.59
C ALA A 187 -3.80 -9.77 7.09
N PHE A 188 -2.88 -9.18 6.34
CA PHE A 188 -2.82 -9.22 4.88
C PHE A 188 -1.69 -10.18 4.49
N LEU A 189 -2.07 -11.35 3.98
CA LEU A 189 -1.16 -12.44 3.64
C LEU A 189 -1.12 -12.62 2.11
N PRO A 190 0.07 -12.69 1.49
CA PRO A 190 0.19 -12.82 0.04
C PRO A 190 -0.14 -14.25 -0.41
N MET A 191 -0.92 -14.39 -1.47
CA MET A 191 -1.29 -15.70 -2.03
C MET A 191 -1.16 -15.68 -3.56
N ASN A 192 0.10 -15.60 -4.03
CA ASN A 192 0.42 -15.48 -5.46
C ASN A 192 1.59 -16.41 -5.83
N LEU A 193 1.30 -17.49 -6.53
CA LEU A 193 2.31 -18.47 -6.94
C LEU A 193 2.98 -18.08 -8.28
N PRO A 194 4.28 -18.37 -8.45
CA PRO A 194 5.17 -19.10 -7.53
C PRO A 194 5.90 -18.19 -6.51
N TYR A 195 5.49 -16.93 -6.35
CA TYR A 195 6.27 -15.91 -5.65
C TYR A 195 6.14 -15.97 -4.13
N THR A 196 4.95 -16.33 -3.63
CA THR A 196 4.59 -16.27 -2.19
C THR A 196 3.90 -17.55 -1.74
N MET A 197 2.74 -17.50 -1.07
CA MET A 197 2.11 -18.65 -0.44
C MET A 197 1.09 -19.37 -1.32
N THR A 198 0.98 -20.68 -1.08
CA THR A 198 -0.20 -21.47 -1.43
C THR A 198 -1.33 -21.19 -0.42
N PRO A 199 -2.62 -21.48 -0.74
CA PRO A 199 -3.70 -21.41 0.25
C PRO A 199 -3.41 -22.23 1.53
N GLU A 200 -2.77 -23.39 1.39
CA GLU A 200 -2.40 -24.24 2.53
C GLU A 200 -1.31 -23.61 3.41
N MET A 201 -0.33 -22.92 2.81
CA MET A 201 0.66 -22.15 3.56
C MET A 201 0.04 -20.97 4.30
N VAL A 202 -0.95 -20.29 3.70
CA VAL A 202 -1.68 -19.18 4.36
C VAL A 202 -2.48 -19.67 5.57
N ALA A 203 -3.02 -20.88 5.52
CA ALA A 203 -3.88 -21.44 6.56
C ALA A 203 -3.13 -22.05 7.77
N ASP A 204 -1.82 -22.26 7.67
CA ASP A 204 -0.96 -22.96 8.64
C ASP A 204 -0.31 -22.04 9.68
#